data_AF-K9R7S2-F1
#
_entry.id   AF-K9R7S2-F1
#
_cell.length_a   1.000
_cell.length_b   1.000
_cell.length_c   1.000
_cell.angle_alpha   90.00
_cell.angle_beta   90.00
_cell.angle_gamma   90.00
#
_symmetry.space_group_name_H-M   'P 1'
#
loop_
_entity.id
_entity.type
_entity.pdbx_description
1 polymer ?
#
loop_
_entity_poly.entity_id
_entity_poly.type
_entity_poly.pdbx_seq_one_letter_code
_entity_poly.pdbx_strand_id
1 'polypeptide(L)' 'MSSFTVKSDSGLKGDADIWNNLKQAIAISSGFQRWQMERVHADNAFETLSLDEQVQRYLRETLETLAY' A
#
# COMPACT_ATOMS: atom_id res chain seq x y z
N MET A 1 14.69 -26.76 -11.59
CA MET A 1 14.91 -25.34 -11.26
C MET A 1 13.99 -24.53 -12.15
N SER A 2 12.80 -24.20 -11.68
CA SER A 2 11.78 -23.57 -12.51
C SER A 2 12.06 -22.07 -12.59
N SER A 3 12.56 -21.64 -13.74
CA SER A 3 12.85 -20.25 -14.05
C SER A 3 11.55 -19.47 -14.21
N PHE A 4 11.41 -18.35 -13.50
CA PHE A 4 10.32 -17.41 -13.67
C PHE A 4 10.54 -16.62 -14.96
N THR A 5 9.85 -17.02 -16.03
CA THR A 5 9.79 -16.23 -17.26
C THR A 5 8.98 -14.96 -16.99
N VAL A 6 9.68 -13.84 -16.84
CA VAL A 6 9.09 -12.49 -16.83
C VAL A 6 8.65 -12.18 -18.25
N LYS A 7 7.33 -12.18 -18.50
CA LYS A 7 6.77 -11.75 -19.79
C LYS A 7 6.88 -10.23 -19.91
N SER A 8 7.59 -9.80 -20.94
CA SER A 8 7.98 -8.42 -21.22
C SER A 8 6.84 -7.55 -21.76
N ASP A 9 6.90 -6.28 -21.35
CA ASP A 9 6.52 -5.05 -22.06
C ASP A 9 5.03 -4.63 -22.14
N SER A 10 4.05 -5.53 -22.17
CA SER A 10 2.62 -5.12 -22.05
C SER A 10 2.10 -5.06 -20.60
N GLY A 11 2.90 -5.54 -19.64
CA GLY A 11 2.52 -5.75 -18.24
C GLY A 11 2.59 -4.50 -17.36
N LEU A 12 3.44 -3.52 -17.66
CA LEU A 12 3.68 -2.38 -16.76
C LEU A 12 2.46 -1.46 -16.57
N LYS A 13 1.64 -1.28 -17.62
CA LYS A 13 0.38 -0.52 -17.52
C LYS A 13 -0.66 -1.29 -16.71
N GLY A 14 -0.81 -2.59 -16.97
CA GLY A 14 -1.72 -3.44 -16.22
C GLY A 14 -1.33 -3.56 -14.75
N ASP A 15 -0.03 -3.68 -14.46
CA ASP A 15 0.49 -3.74 -13.09
C ASP A 15 0.29 -2.40 -12.37
N ALA A 16 0.47 -1.27 -13.06
CA ALA A 16 0.16 0.05 -12.50
C ALA A 16 -1.34 0.22 -12.22
N ASP A 17 -2.21 -0.24 -13.10
CA ASP A 17 -3.67 -0.22 -12.90
C ASP A 17 -4.09 -1.13 -11.74
N ILE A 18 -3.50 -2.33 -11.64
CA ILE A 18 -3.71 -3.25 -10.51
C ILE A 18 -3.26 -2.58 -9.20
N TRP A 19 -2.09 -1.96 -9.18
CA TRP A 19 -1.57 -1.24 -8.02
C TRP A 19 -2.49 -0.08 -7.61
N ASN A 20 -2.98 0.70 -8.57
CA ASN A 20 -3.89 1.80 -8.31
C ASN A 20 -5.22 1.33 -7.72
N ASN A 21 -5.81 0.25 -8.26
CA ASN A 21 -7.02 -0.35 -7.72
C ASN A 21 -6.81 -0.89 -6.30
N LEU A 22 -5.68 -1.55 -6.04
CA LEU A 22 -5.34 -2.06 -4.71
C LEU A 22 -5.20 -0.93 -3.69
N LYS A 23 -4.48 0.14 -4.03
CA LYS A 23 -4.34 1.32 -3.16
C LYS A 23 -5.70 1.91 -2.80
N GLN A 24 -6.59 2.06 -3.78
CA GLN A 24 -7.93 2.58 -3.53
C GLN A 24 -8.76 1.65 -2.63
N ALA A 25 -8.70 0.34 -2.87
CA ALA A 25 -9.39 -0.64 -2.04
C ALA A 25 -8.88 -0.61 -0.58
N ILE A 26 -7.58 -0.44 -0.38
CA ILE A 26 -6.98 -0.27 0.96
C ILE A 26 -7.44 1.06 1.56
N ALA A 27 -7.42 2.16 0.79
CA ALA A 27 -7.78 3.50 1.26
C ALA A 27 -9.22 3.59 1.80
N ILE A 28 -10.15 2.83 1.22
CA ILE A 28 -11.54 2.77 1.67
C ILE A 28 -11.79 1.71 2.75
N SER A 29 -10.78 0.91 3.08
CA SER A 29 -10.92 -0.14 4.10
C SER A 29 -10.99 0.48 5.49
N SER A 30 -11.85 -0.08 6.35
CA SER A 30 -12.04 0.42 7.71
C SER A 30 -10.79 0.30 8.57
N GLY A 31 -9.92 -0.68 8.31
CA GLY A 31 -8.64 -0.85 8.99
C GLY A 31 -7.66 0.28 8.67
N PHE A 32 -7.51 0.61 7.38
CA PHE A 32 -6.64 1.70 6.95
C PHE A 32 -7.13 3.05 7.46
N GLN A 33 -8.43 3.34 7.37
CA GLN A 33 -8.99 4.62 7.83
C GLN A 33 -8.77 4.85 9.33
N ARG A 34 -8.95 3.83 10.17
CA ARG A 34 -8.68 3.92 11.62
C ARG A 34 -7.20 4.17 11.90
N TRP A 35 -6.34 3.38 11.26
CA TRP A 35 -4.88 3.53 11.39
C TRP A 35 -4.41 4.91 10.90
N GLN A 36 -4.98 5.43 9.81
CA GLN A 36 -4.69 6.76 9.30
C GLN A 36 -5.05 7.85 10.32
N MET A 37 -6.23 7.79 10.95
CA MET A 37 -6.62 8.75 11.99
C MET A 37 -5.66 8.74 13.19
N GLU A 38 -5.27 7.54 13.64
CA GLU A 38 -4.29 7.38 14.72
C GLU A 38 -2.94 7.99 14.35
N ARG A 39 -2.50 7.81 13.09
CA ARG A 39 -1.23 8.33 12.58
C ARG A 39 -1.24 9.84 12.39
N VAL A 40 -2.32 10.41 11.87
CA VAL A 40 -2.48 11.87 11.73
C VAL A 40 -2.36 12.57 13.08
N HIS A 41 -2.94 11.99 14.14
CA HIS A 41 -2.83 12.54 15.48
C HIS A 41 -1.43 12.39 16.10
N ALA A 42 -0.69 11.34 15.74
CA ALA A 42 0.66 11.08 16.25
C ALA A 42 1.77 11.80 15.45
N ASP A 43 1.58 12.00 14.16
CA ASP A 43 2.55 12.55 13.21
C ASP A 43 1.86 13.52 12.24
N ASN A 44 1.96 14.84 12.52
CA ASN A 44 1.37 15.87 11.67
C ASN A 44 1.96 15.90 10.24
N ALA A 45 3.17 15.34 10.03
CA ALA A 45 3.74 15.21 8.70
C ALA A 45 3.11 14.06 7.91
N PHE A 46 2.30 13.21 8.55
CA PHE A 46 1.62 12.11 7.88
C PHE A 46 0.51 12.60 6.92
N GLU A 47 -0.19 13.68 7.26
CA GLU A 47 -1.23 14.25 6.38
C GLU A 47 -0.68 14.79 5.07
N THR A 48 0.58 15.19 5.03
CA THR A 48 1.22 15.73 3.83
C THR A 48 1.74 14.66 2.88
N LEU A 49 1.75 13.39 3.31
CA LEU A 49 2.19 12.25 2.50
C LEU A 49 1.17 11.92 1.42
N SER A 50 1.66 11.46 0.28
CA SER A 50 0.81 10.92 -0.78
C SER A 50 0.10 9.64 -0.34
N LEU A 51 -1.02 9.31 -0.97
CA LEU A 51 -1.73 8.06 -0.69
C LEU A 51 -0.83 6.83 -0.84
N ASP A 52 0.08 6.84 -1.82
CA ASP A 52 1.04 5.76 -2.04
C ASP A 52 1.96 5.55 -0.81
N GLU A 53 2.50 6.63 -0.26
CA GLU A 53 3.37 6.57 0.92
C GLU A 53 2.59 6.13 2.17
N GLN A 54 1.36 6.62 2.33
CA GLN A 54 0.50 6.23 3.43
C GLN A 54 0.15 4.73 3.36
N VAL A 55 -0.22 4.23 2.18
CA VAL A 55 -0.51 2.81 1.96
C VAL A 55 0.75 1.95 2.17
N GLN A 56 1.91 2.38 1.70
CA GLN A 56 3.17 1.67 1.94
C GLN A 56 3.51 1.54 3.42
N ARG A 57 3.33 2.62 4.20
CA ARG A 57 3.56 2.61 5.66
C ARG A 57 2.58 1.68 6.36
N TYR A 58 1.29 1.74 6.02
CA TYR A 58 0.28 0.82 6.57
C TYR A 58 0.62 -0.65 6.30
N LEU A 59 0.95 -0.98 5.05
CA LEU A 59 1.33 -2.34 4.68
C LEU A 59 2.58 -2.80 5.41
N ARG A 60 3.60 -1.95 5.55
CA ARG A 60 4.81 -2.27 6.32
C ARG A 60 4.47 -2.62 7.77
N GLU A 61 3.73 -1.76 8.46
CA GLU A 61 3.41 -1.95 9.88
C GLU A 61 2.49 -3.16 10.12
N THR A 62 1.49 -3.36 9.25
CA THR A 62 0.61 -4.53 9.33
C THR A 62 1.35 -5.84 9.07
N LEU A 63 2.33 -5.84 8.16
CA LEU A 63 3.17 -7.00 7.90
C LEU A 63 4.17 -7.27 9.04
N GLU A 64 4.73 -6.23 9.64
CA GLU A 64 5.60 -6.35 10.83
C GLU A 64 4.83 -6.96 12.02
N THR A 65 3.55 -6.62 12.17
CA THR A 65 2.68 -7.16 13.23
C THR A 65 2.35 -8.65 13.03
N LEU A 66 2.37 -9.15 11.78
CA LEU A 66 2.09 -10.56 11.45
C LEU A 66 3.34 -11.45 11.42
N ALA A 67 4.53 -10.87 11.47
CA ALA A 67 5.81 -11.58 11.42
C ALA A 67 6.32 -12.04 12.80
N TYR A 68 5.53 -11.82 13.85
CA TYR A 68 5.83 -12.17 15.24
C TYR A 68 4.95 -13.34 15.70
#